data_AF-A0A8C2I0L1-F1
#
_entry.id   AF-A0A8C2I0L1-F1
#
_cell.length_a   1.000
_cell.length_b   1.000
_cell.length_c   1.000
_cell.angle_alpha   90.00
_cell.angle_beta   90.00
_cell.angle_gamma   90.00
#
_symmetry.space_group_name_H-M   'P 1'
#
loop_
_entity.id
_entity.type
_entity.pdbx_description
1 polymer ?
#
loop_
_entity_poly.entity_id
_entity_poly.type
_entity_poly.pdbx_seq_one_letter_code
_entity_poly.pdbx_strand_id
1 'polypeptide(L)'
;MYTMLRDSNPIAAKISLDVMILVAGLKFFLGKDEDEKKDSDSESEDDGPSARDLMIRYSTGKKTSKNKKKLEKAMKVLKKHKKKKKVEVFNFSAIHLIHDPQDFAEKLLKQLESSNERFEVKIMLMELISRLVGIHELFLFNFYPFVQRFLQPHQREVTKILLCAAQASHQLVPPEIIEPVITTIANNFVTDRNSGEAMTVGINAIKELVARCPLSMSEDLLQDLAQYKSHKDKNVVMSARGLIQLFRDLKPQMLHRRDRGKPTESSKEAKIQNYGELEAKDYIPGAEVLEVEEKVDEEEEEDGWESASMSEDDDDDEWVNVYHSSDEDQTEVAEKLQSIPEDERKAKAAVVSTSRLLTQDDFKKIRVAQMAKEVSAAPGKGQKRKNVESDEEEERGEILSLRDIERLHKKPKSDKETRLATAMAGRTDRKEFVRKRSKLNPFASTSNKEKKRKKNFMMMKHSQDVRTKGKRSFRDKQIALRDALLKKRKHK
;
A
#
# COMPACT_ATOMS: atom_id res chain seq x y z
N MET A 1 -44.06 7.44 13.95
CA MET A 1 -44.02 8.76 14.63
C MET A 1 -45.39 9.39 14.85
N TYR A 2 -46.43 9.18 14.03
CA TYR A 2 -47.75 9.79 14.28
C TYR A 2 -48.67 9.05 15.27
N THR A 3 -48.32 7.83 15.70
CA THR A 3 -49.16 7.03 16.60
C THR A 3 -48.76 7.09 18.08
N MET A 4 -47.53 7.52 18.41
CA MET A 4 -47.09 7.63 19.81
C MET A 4 -47.38 9.01 20.44
N LEU A 5 -47.72 10.03 19.65
CA LEU A 5 -48.15 11.33 20.15
C LEU A 5 -49.59 11.33 20.67
N ARG A 6 -50.33 10.22 20.51
CA ARG A 6 -51.69 10.05 21.06
C ARG A 6 -51.70 9.46 22.47
N ASP A 7 -50.65 8.75 22.85
CA ASP A 7 -50.52 8.22 24.21
C ASP A 7 -49.80 9.27 25.05
N SER A 8 -50.57 9.90 25.94
CA SER A 8 -50.18 11.04 26.77
C SER A 8 -49.20 10.62 27.89
N ASN A 9 -48.02 10.11 27.52
CA ASN A 9 -46.97 9.80 28.47
C ASN A 9 -45.78 10.76 28.28
N PRO A 10 -45.75 11.89 29.01
CA PRO A 10 -44.68 12.90 28.89
C PRO A 10 -43.29 12.34 29.20
N ILE A 11 -43.22 11.27 30.01
CA ILE A 11 -41.97 10.58 30.36
C ILE A 11 -41.40 9.84 29.13
N ALA A 12 -42.24 9.17 28.34
CA ALA A 12 -41.81 8.47 27.13
C ALA A 12 -41.37 9.46 26.02
N ALA A 13 -42.07 10.59 25.90
CA ALA A 13 -41.68 11.67 25.00
C ALA A 13 -40.32 12.27 25.39
N LYS A 14 -40.09 12.51 26.68
CA LYS A 14 -38.81 13.01 27.20
C LYS A 14 -37.66 12.03 26.95
N ILE A 15 -37.83 10.75 27.28
CA ILE A 15 -36.83 9.71 26.99
C ILE A 15 -36.51 9.64 25.49
N SER A 16 -37.52 9.76 24.62
CA SER A 16 -37.30 9.76 23.17
C SER A 16 -36.54 11.00 22.68
N LEU A 17 -36.75 12.16 23.31
CA LEU A 17 -36.04 13.40 23.00
C LEU A 17 -34.59 13.33 23.49
N ASP A 18 -34.36 12.80 24.69
CA ASP A 18 -33.02 12.62 25.27
C ASP A 18 -32.17 11.70 24.38
N VAL A 19 -32.74 10.60 23.87
CA VAL A 19 -32.07 9.71 22.90
C VAL A 19 -31.78 10.42 21.57
N MET A 20 -32.68 11.28 21.08
CA MET A 20 -32.43 12.05 19.85
C MET A 20 -31.29 13.05 20.02
N ILE A 21 -31.22 13.74 21.17
CA ILE A 21 -30.13 14.66 21.50
C ILE A 21 -28.81 13.89 21.62
N LEU A 22 -28.82 12.73 22.28
CA LEU A 22 -27.65 11.86 22.39
C LEU A 22 -27.17 11.41 21.01
N VAL A 23 -28.05 10.92 20.14
CA VAL A 23 -27.70 10.51 18.78
C VAL A 23 -27.17 11.68 17.95
N ALA A 24 -27.71 12.89 18.11
CA ALA A 24 -27.20 14.08 17.44
C ALA A 24 -25.78 14.44 17.92
N GLY A 25 -25.53 14.39 19.24
CA GLY A 25 -24.20 14.58 19.81
C GLY A 25 -23.19 13.53 19.35
N LEU A 26 -23.58 12.26 19.31
CA LEU A 26 -22.73 11.18 18.79
C LEU A 26 -22.39 11.38 17.31
N LYS A 27 -23.38 11.76 16.49
CA LYS A 27 -23.15 12.04 15.06
C LYS A 27 -22.22 13.22 14.84
N PHE A 28 -22.28 14.25 15.68
CA PHE A 28 -21.37 15.39 15.66
C PHE A 28 -19.92 14.94 15.88
N PHE A 29 -19.64 14.16 16.93
CA PHE A 29 -18.28 13.65 17.18
C PHE A 29 -17.80 12.60 16.18
N LEU A 30 -18.72 11.80 15.63
CA LEU A 30 -18.37 10.79 14.62
C LEU A 30 -18.16 11.38 13.23
N GLY A 31 -18.49 12.65 13.01
CA GLY A 31 -18.15 13.39 11.78
C GLY A 31 -18.82 12.83 10.53
N LYS A 32 -20.14 12.59 10.58
CA LYS A 32 -20.93 12.21 9.39
C LYS A 32 -21.27 13.39 8.47
N ASP A 33 -20.53 14.48 8.54
CA ASP A 33 -20.64 15.58 7.59
C ASP A 33 -19.59 15.41 6.50
N GLU A 34 -20.05 15.60 5.27
CA GLU A 34 -19.55 15.00 4.04
C GLU A 34 -18.08 15.25 3.70
N ASP A 35 -17.55 14.29 2.95
CA ASP A 35 -16.34 14.30 2.15
C ASP A 35 -16.23 15.56 1.24
N GLU A 36 -15.96 16.73 1.81
CA GLU A 36 -15.59 17.92 1.04
C GLU A 36 -14.29 18.53 1.55
N LYS A 37 -13.19 17.94 1.09
CA LYS A 37 -12.11 18.71 0.51
C LYS A 37 -11.40 17.86 -0.53
N LYS A 38 -11.74 18.14 -1.79
CA LYS A 38 -10.88 17.81 -2.94
C LYS A 38 -9.48 18.28 -2.59
N ASP A 39 -8.55 17.33 -2.55
CA ASP A 39 -7.12 17.60 -2.50
C ASP A 39 -6.79 18.69 -3.54
N SER A 40 -6.49 19.88 -3.05
CA SER A 40 -5.88 20.91 -3.87
C SER A 40 -4.44 20.44 -4.08
N ASP A 41 -4.17 19.89 -5.27
CA ASP A 41 -2.83 19.58 -5.78
C ASP A 41 -2.01 20.89 -5.83
N SER A 42 -1.51 21.33 -4.69
CA SER A 42 -0.41 22.28 -4.63
C SER A 42 0.87 21.46 -4.74
N GLU A 43 1.28 21.19 -5.97
CA GLU A 43 2.61 20.66 -6.28
C GLU A 43 3.65 21.74 -5.97
N SER A 44 4.12 21.79 -4.72
CA SER A 44 5.40 22.43 -4.43
C SER A 44 6.50 21.51 -4.95
N GLU A 45 7.07 21.85 -6.11
CA GLU A 45 8.31 21.24 -6.59
C GLU A 45 9.43 21.63 -5.62
N ASP A 46 9.96 20.66 -4.85
CA ASP A 46 11.16 20.85 -4.05
C ASP A 46 12.04 19.59 -4.02
N ASP A 47 13.34 19.85 -4.01
CA ASP A 47 14.46 19.12 -4.60
C ASP A 47 14.75 17.72 -4.02
N GLY A 48 14.68 16.74 -4.91
CA GLY A 48 15.20 15.38 -4.81
C GLY A 48 15.07 14.70 -6.17
N PRO A 49 15.69 13.52 -6.41
CA PRO A 49 15.67 12.86 -7.71
C PRO A 49 14.24 12.75 -8.23
N SER A 50 13.91 13.56 -9.22
CA SER A 50 12.53 13.75 -9.61
C SER A 50 12.01 12.47 -10.25
N ALA A 51 10.69 12.28 -10.26
CA ALA A 51 10.10 11.26 -11.13
C ALA A 51 10.56 11.45 -12.59
N ARG A 52 10.88 12.69 -12.96
CA ARG A 52 11.55 13.06 -14.22
C ARG A 52 12.94 12.44 -14.34
N ASP A 53 13.81 12.54 -13.34
CA ASP A 53 15.16 11.95 -13.37
C ASP A 53 15.14 10.43 -13.51
N LEU A 54 14.26 9.75 -12.77
CA LEU A 54 14.07 8.30 -12.91
C LEU A 54 13.61 7.93 -14.33
N MET A 55 12.71 8.73 -14.94
CA MET A 55 12.27 8.51 -16.32
C MET A 55 13.38 8.79 -17.34
N ILE A 56 14.17 9.85 -17.15
CA ILE A 56 15.29 10.21 -18.01
C ILE A 56 16.33 9.09 -18.00
N ARG A 57 16.70 8.59 -16.82
CA ARG A 57 17.62 7.44 -16.65
C ARG A 57 17.15 6.18 -17.37
N TYR A 58 15.84 5.89 -17.34
CA TYR A 58 15.29 4.75 -18.08
C TYR A 58 15.24 5.00 -19.60
N SER A 59 15.06 6.25 -20.02
CA SER A 59 15.03 6.64 -21.42
C SER A 59 16.41 6.50 -22.08
N THR A 60 17.47 6.90 -21.36
CA THR A 60 18.87 6.84 -21.82
C THR A 60 19.45 5.42 -21.76
N GLY A 61 18.93 4.56 -20.88
CA GLY A 61 19.38 3.17 -20.74
C GLY A 61 18.73 2.15 -21.70
N LYS A 62 19.21 0.90 -21.64
CA LYS A 62 18.64 -0.23 -22.40
C LYS A 62 17.20 -0.50 -21.95
N LYS A 63 16.24 -0.35 -22.89
CA LYS A 63 14.79 -0.58 -22.68
C LYS A 63 14.45 -2.07 -22.57
N THR A 64 14.82 -2.69 -21.46
CA THR A 64 14.51 -4.09 -21.15
C THR A 64 13.32 -4.19 -20.20
N SER A 65 12.58 -5.31 -20.26
CA SER A 65 11.53 -5.62 -19.26
C SER A 65 12.06 -5.61 -17.82
N LYS A 66 13.35 -5.90 -17.64
CA LYS A 66 14.05 -5.87 -16.34
C LYS A 66 14.14 -4.43 -15.81
N ASN A 67 14.57 -3.50 -16.65
CA ASN A 67 14.74 -2.09 -16.28
C ASN A 67 13.39 -1.39 -16.10
N LYS A 68 12.38 -1.77 -16.91
CA LYS A 68 11.01 -1.26 -16.71
C LYS A 68 10.49 -1.58 -15.31
N LYS A 69 10.68 -2.83 -14.85
CA LYS A 69 10.28 -3.24 -13.49
C LYS A 69 11.10 -2.55 -12.40
N LYS A 70 12.38 -2.26 -12.62
CA LYS A 70 13.20 -1.49 -11.66
C LYS A 70 12.68 -0.05 -11.54
N LEU A 71 12.36 0.60 -12.66
CA LEU A 71 11.75 1.93 -12.67
C LEU A 71 10.38 1.95 -11.98
N GLU A 72 9.52 0.97 -12.28
CA GLU A 72 8.22 0.85 -11.61
C GLU A 72 8.37 0.69 -10.08
N LYS A 73 9.42 -0.01 -9.61
CA LYS A 73 9.74 -0.13 -8.18
C LYS A 73 10.24 1.20 -7.60
N ALA A 74 11.21 1.84 -8.25
CA ALA A 74 11.77 3.10 -7.79
C ALA A 74 10.70 4.20 -7.71
N MET A 75 9.80 4.28 -8.70
CA MET A 75 8.65 5.18 -8.66
C MET A 75 7.70 4.88 -7.50
N LYS A 76 7.49 3.61 -7.13
CA LYS A 76 6.66 3.27 -5.98
C LYS A 76 7.29 3.71 -4.67
N VAL A 77 8.59 3.48 -4.48
CA VAL A 77 9.33 3.94 -3.30
C VAL A 77 9.30 5.47 -3.21
N LEU A 78 9.57 6.17 -4.31
CA LEU A 78 9.49 7.62 -4.38
C LEU A 78 8.09 8.13 -4.01
N LYS A 79 7.03 7.51 -4.53
CA LYS A 79 5.64 7.85 -4.16
C LYS A 79 5.37 7.62 -2.68
N LYS A 80 5.90 6.55 -2.07
CA LYS A 80 5.76 6.31 -0.62
C LYS A 80 6.43 7.41 0.19
N HIS A 81 7.66 7.80 -0.14
CA HIS A 81 8.38 8.89 0.54
C HIS A 81 7.71 10.25 0.36
N LYS A 82 7.21 10.56 -0.85
CA LYS A 82 6.43 11.78 -1.09
C LYS A 82 5.15 11.84 -0.26
N LYS A 83 4.50 10.69 -0.07
CA LYS A 83 3.29 10.60 0.78
C LYS A 83 3.63 10.79 2.26
N LYS A 84 4.66 10.12 2.80
CA LYS A 84 5.14 10.31 4.19
C LYS A 84 5.53 11.75 4.53
N LYS A 85 5.97 12.55 3.55
CA LYS A 85 6.33 13.97 3.75
C LYS A 85 5.11 14.89 3.76
N LYS A 86 3.91 14.42 3.36
CA LYS A 86 2.69 15.23 3.54
C LYS A 86 2.52 15.45 5.05
N VAL A 87 2.59 16.71 5.46
CA VAL A 87 2.26 17.10 6.83
C VAL A 87 0.84 16.63 7.09
N GLU A 88 0.65 15.81 8.13
CA GLU A 88 -0.67 15.36 8.54
C GLU A 88 -1.52 16.61 8.79
N VAL A 89 -2.44 16.87 7.86
CA VAL A 89 -3.42 17.92 8.04
C VAL A 89 -4.37 17.35 9.08
N PHE A 90 -4.11 17.67 10.35
CA PHE A 90 -5.04 17.44 11.42
C PHE A 90 -6.29 18.26 11.07
N ASN A 91 -7.24 17.62 10.39
CA ASN A 91 -8.61 18.08 10.39
C ASN A 91 -8.99 18.05 11.87
N PHE A 92 -8.99 19.21 12.54
CA PHE A 92 -9.29 19.35 13.97
C PHE A 92 -10.64 18.71 14.24
N SER A 93 -10.62 17.42 14.51
CA SER A 93 -11.80 16.65 14.82
C SER A 93 -12.22 17.14 16.19
N ALA A 94 -13.52 17.27 16.43
CA ALA A 94 -14.03 17.70 17.74
C ALA A 94 -13.47 16.83 18.89
N ILE A 95 -13.04 15.60 18.57
CA ILE A 95 -12.37 14.66 19.45
C ILE A 95 -11.02 15.20 19.98
N HIS A 96 -10.20 15.85 19.15
CA HIS A 96 -8.89 16.40 19.57
C HIS A 96 -9.02 17.62 20.50
N LEU A 97 -10.16 18.31 20.44
CA LEU A 97 -10.44 19.54 21.19
C LEU A 97 -11.05 19.29 22.58
N ILE A 98 -11.15 18.03 23.01
CA ILE A 98 -11.74 17.67 24.31
C ILE A 98 -10.74 17.97 25.42
N HIS A 99 -11.19 18.70 26.44
CA HIS A 99 -10.35 19.12 27.57
C HIS A 99 -9.96 17.96 28.51
N ASP A 100 -10.87 17.02 28.75
CA ASP A 100 -10.59 15.84 29.59
C ASP A 100 -11.19 14.57 28.94
N PRO A 101 -10.42 13.93 28.03
CA PRO A 101 -10.91 12.79 27.26
C PRO A 101 -11.06 11.51 28.11
N GLN A 102 -10.25 11.35 29.17
CA GLN A 102 -10.29 10.15 30.03
C GLN A 102 -11.60 10.10 30.82
N ASP A 103 -11.90 11.16 31.58
CA ASP A 103 -13.12 11.27 32.39
C ASP A 103 -14.38 11.19 31.53
N PHE A 104 -14.31 11.75 30.31
CA PHE A 104 -15.40 11.68 29.35
C PHE A 104 -15.64 10.25 28.87
N ALA A 105 -14.59 9.51 28.52
CA ALA A 105 -14.70 8.11 28.08
C ALA A 105 -15.22 7.19 29.20
N GLU A 106 -14.79 7.37 30.45
CA GLU A 106 -15.29 6.58 31.58
C GLU A 106 -16.78 6.82 31.86
N LYS A 107 -17.22 8.09 31.82
CA LYS A 107 -18.63 8.45 31.97
C LYS A 107 -19.47 7.85 30.85
N LEU A 108 -18.98 7.89 29.61
CA LEU A 108 -19.64 7.26 28.46
C LEU A 108 -19.72 5.74 28.60
N LEU A 109 -18.67 5.07 29.08
CA LEU A 109 -18.70 3.63 29.30
C LEU A 109 -19.72 3.23 30.37
N LYS A 110 -19.77 3.99 31.48
CA LYS A 110 -20.77 3.77 32.54
C LYS A 110 -22.20 3.98 32.03
N GLN A 111 -22.42 4.97 31.17
CA GLN A 111 -23.69 5.15 30.48
C GLN A 111 -23.99 3.97 29.55
N LEU A 112 -23.01 3.49 28.78
CA LEU A 112 -23.17 2.34 27.89
C LEU A 112 -23.57 1.06 28.65
N GLU A 113 -22.93 0.78 29.79
CA GLU A 113 -23.24 -0.39 30.63
C GLU A 113 -24.64 -0.32 31.26
N SER A 114 -25.06 0.87 31.71
CA SER A 114 -26.37 1.08 32.33
C SER A 114 -27.51 1.25 31.31
N SER A 115 -27.20 1.65 30.08
CA SER A 115 -28.19 1.91 29.05
C SER A 115 -28.87 0.63 28.55
N ASN A 116 -30.20 0.64 28.47
CA ASN A 116 -31.00 -0.37 27.76
C ASN A 116 -31.52 0.16 26.43
N GLU A 117 -30.70 0.94 25.74
CA GLU A 117 -31.05 1.54 24.46
C GLU A 117 -30.95 0.54 23.29
N ARG A 118 -31.47 0.95 22.13
CA ARG A 118 -31.36 0.19 20.89
C ARG A 118 -29.89 -0.10 20.58
N PHE A 119 -29.63 -1.29 20.06
CA PHE A 119 -28.28 -1.76 19.77
C PHE A 119 -27.49 -0.84 18.83
N GLU A 120 -28.16 -0.18 17.87
CA GLU A 120 -27.53 0.80 16.98
C GLU A 120 -26.92 1.99 17.74
N VAL A 121 -27.58 2.47 18.80
CA VAL A 121 -27.06 3.57 19.63
C VAL A 121 -25.89 3.09 20.49
N LYS A 122 -25.96 1.85 20.98
CA LYS A 122 -24.84 1.20 21.68
C LYS A 122 -23.60 1.09 20.79
N ILE A 123 -23.77 0.73 19.51
CA ILE A 123 -22.66 0.70 18.54
C ILE A 123 -22.06 2.11 18.35
N MET A 124 -22.89 3.15 18.21
CA MET A 124 -22.39 4.53 18.06
C MET A 124 -21.61 5.00 19.29
N LEU A 125 -22.06 4.63 20.50
CA LEU A 125 -21.34 4.89 21.75
C LEU A 125 -20.00 4.14 21.80
N MET A 126 -20.00 2.85 21.46
CA MET A 126 -18.78 2.04 21.39
C MET A 126 -17.79 2.60 20.36
N GLU A 127 -18.30 3.07 19.22
CA GLU A 127 -17.50 3.69 18.18
C GLU A 127 -16.82 4.95 18.73
N LEU A 128 -17.58 5.87 19.33
CA LEU A 128 -17.02 7.09 19.94
C LEU A 128 -15.97 6.78 21.01
N ILE A 129 -16.28 5.86 21.94
CA ILE A 129 -15.34 5.44 22.98
C ILE A 129 -14.05 4.87 22.34
N SER A 130 -14.18 4.01 21.33
CA SER A 130 -13.01 3.46 20.65
C SER A 130 -12.16 4.51 19.94
N ARG A 131 -12.78 5.55 19.35
CA ARG A 131 -12.04 6.68 18.75
C ARG A 131 -11.30 7.48 19.81
N LEU A 132 -11.94 7.76 20.95
CA LEU A 132 -11.32 8.48 22.06
C LEU A 132 -10.11 7.72 22.61
N VAL A 133 -10.26 6.42 22.86
CA VAL A 133 -9.20 5.56 23.38
C VAL A 133 -8.01 5.48 22.41
N GLY A 134 -8.28 5.30 21.11
CA GLY A 134 -7.22 5.19 20.11
C GLY A 134 -6.45 6.48 19.85
N ILE A 135 -7.12 7.64 19.88
CA ILE A 135 -6.51 8.95 19.58
C ILE A 135 -5.74 9.51 20.78
N HIS A 136 -6.36 9.50 21.96
CA HIS A 136 -5.78 10.09 23.18
C HIS A 136 -5.00 9.09 24.04
N GLU A 137 -4.85 7.86 23.55
CA GLU A 137 -4.17 6.78 24.23
C GLU A 137 -4.66 6.53 25.67
N LEU A 138 -5.98 6.35 25.81
CA LEU A 138 -6.66 6.28 27.11
C LEU A 138 -6.61 4.88 27.75
N PHE A 139 -6.54 4.84 29.08
CA PHE A 139 -6.60 3.59 29.85
C PHE A 139 -8.04 3.25 30.22
N LEU A 140 -8.71 2.42 29.41
CA LEU A 140 -10.08 1.99 29.66
C LEU A 140 -10.24 0.46 29.60
N PHE A 141 -9.68 -0.24 30.60
CA PHE A 141 -9.59 -1.70 30.60
C PHE A 141 -10.94 -2.42 30.63
N ASN A 142 -11.95 -1.83 31.29
CA ASN A 142 -13.29 -2.42 31.37
C ASN A 142 -14.01 -2.48 30.02
N PHE A 143 -13.56 -1.71 29.03
CA PHE A 143 -14.12 -1.72 27.68
C PHE A 143 -13.89 -3.04 26.96
N TYR A 144 -12.72 -3.67 27.10
CA TYR A 144 -12.40 -4.90 26.34
C TYR A 144 -13.27 -6.10 26.75
N PRO A 145 -13.46 -6.42 28.05
CA PRO A 145 -14.40 -7.46 28.47
C PRO A 145 -15.84 -7.15 28.06
N PHE A 146 -16.23 -5.88 28.01
CA PHE A 146 -17.55 -5.48 27.52
C PHE A 146 -17.72 -5.80 26.03
N VAL A 147 -16.75 -5.42 25.19
CA VAL A 147 -16.76 -5.69 23.75
C VAL A 147 -16.72 -7.20 23.48
N GLN A 148 -15.94 -7.97 24.25
CA GLN A 148 -15.76 -9.41 24.11
C GLN A 148 -17.10 -10.19 24.11
N ARG A 149 -18.09 -9.73 24.87
CA ARG A 149 -19.44 -10.33 24.92
C ARG A 149 -20.16 -10.29 23.57
N PHE A 150 -19.85 -9.31 22.73
CA PHE A 150 -20.49 -9.07 21.45
C PHE A 150 -19.70 -9.65 20.25
N LEU A 151 -18.55 -10.28 20.49
CA LEU A 151 -17.69 -10.88 19.45
C LEU A 151 -18.18 -12.27 19.02
N GLN A 152 -19.42 -12.33 18.52
CA GLN A 152 -20.02 -13.53 17.94
C GLN A 152 -20.38 -13.30 16.47
N PRO A 153 -20.12 -14.24 15.53
CA PRO A 153 -20.38 -14.04 14.10
C PRO A 153 -21.85 -13.78 13.74
N HIS A 154 -22.79 -14.26 14.56
CA HIS A 154 -24.22 -14.08 14.34
C HIS A 154 -24.73 -12.69 14.77
N GLN A 155 -23.95 -11.95 15.55
CA GLN A 155 -24.36 -10.65 16.05
C GLN A 155 -24.59 -9.67 14.88
N ARG A 156 -25.43 -8.66 15.08
CA ARG A 156 -25.69 -7.64 14.04
C ARG A 156 -24.51 -6.67 13.98
N GLU A 157 -24.08 -6.31 12.77
CA GLU A 157 -22.99 -5.35 12.53
C GLU A 157 -21.67 -5.65 13.27
N VAL A 158 -21.31 -6.93 13.40
CA VAL A 158 -20.10 -7.34 14.16
C VAL A 158 -18.81 -6.77 13.59
N THR A 159 -18.79 -6.45 12.29
CA THR A 159 -17.65 -5.80 11.65
C THR A 159 -17.34 -4.44 12.27
N LYS A 160 -18.37 -3.67 12.66
CA LYS A 160 -18.20 -2.41 13.40
C LYS A 160 -17.69 -2.64 14.81
N ILE A 161 -18.14 -3.70 15.48
CA ILE A 161 -17.70 -4.05 16.84
C ILE A 161 -16.22 -4.48 16.82
N LEU A 162 -15.82 -5.27 15.83
CA LEU A 162 -14.42 -5.63 15.59
C LEU A 162 -13.57 -4.41 15.27
N LEU A 163 -14.11 -3.44 14.52
CA LEU A 163 -13.46 -2.16 14.29
C LEU A 163 -13.22 -1.40 15.59
N CYS A 164 -14.25 -1.32 16.44
CA CYS A 164 -14.13 -0.66 17.74
C CYS A 164 -13.05 -1.31 18.62
N ALA A 165 -12.96 -2.65 18.62
CA ALA A 165 -11.90 -3.37 19.33
C ALA A 165 -10.50 -3.05 18.79
N ALA A 166 -10.35 -3.07 17.46
CA ALA A 166 -9.09 -2.80 16.79
C ALA A 166 -8.63 -1.34 16.96
N GLN A 167 -9.57 -0.39 16.97
CA GLN A 167 -9.28 1.02 17.14
C GLN A 167 -8.97 1.39 18.59
N ALA A 168 -9.65 0.78 19.57
CA ALA A 168 -9.38 0.99 20.99
C ALA A 168 -8.07 0.32 21.45
N SER A 169 -7.39 -0.45 20.61
CA SER A 169 -6.12 -1.10 20.97
C SER A 169 -4.95 -0.18 20.65
N HIS A 170 -3.96 -0.10 21.52
CA HIS A 170 -2.78 0.74 21.34
C HIS A 170 -1.58 0.23 22.15
N GLN A 171 -0.39 0.73 21.85
CA GLN A 171 0.88 0.22 22.39
C GLN A 171 0.95 0.25 23.93
N LEU A 172 0.23 1.17 24.59
CA LEU A 172 0.21 1.33 26.04
C LEU A 172 -0.78 0.41 26.77
N VAL A 173 -1.66 -0.34 26.08
CA VAL A 173 -2.52 -1.33 26.77
C VAL A 173 -1.74 -2.61 27.05
N PRO A 174 -1.83 -3.16 28.29
CA PRO A 174 -1.21 -4.43 28.61
C PRO A 174 -1.65 -5.58 27.68
N PRO A 175 -0.73 -6.43 27.22
CA PRO A 175 -1.04 -7.53 26.31
C PRO A 175 -2.01 -8.56 26.90
N GLU A 176 -1.99 -8.75 28.23
CA GLU A 176 -2.88 -9.68 28.95
C GLU A 176 -4.37 -9.38 28.77
N ILE A 177 -4.72 -8.12 28.49
CA ILE A 177 -6.13 -7.70 28.30
C ILE A 177 -6.55 -7.94 26.85
N ILE A 178 -5.64 -7.75 25.89
CA ILE A 178 -5.91 -7.90 24.45
C ILE A 178 -5.83 -9.35 24.00
N GLU A 179 -4.99 -10.18 24.61
CA GLU A 179 -4.84 -11.59 24.27
C GLU A 179 -6.19 -12.36 24.38
N PRO A 180 -7.01 -12.23 25.43
CA PRO A 180 -8.35 -12.82 25.48
C PRO A 180 -9.28 -12.34 24.35
N VAL A 181 -9.15 -11.08 23.93
CA VAL A 181 -9.93 -10.53 22.80
C VAL A 181 -9.50 -11.21 21.50
N ILE A 182 -8.20 -11.34 21.25
CA ILE A 182 -7.67 -12.02 20.07
C ILE A 182 -8.09 -13.50 20.06
N THR A 183 -7.94 -14.19 21.20
CA THR A 183 -8.29 -15.61 21.34
C THR A 183 -9.80 -15.83 21.15
N THR A 184 -10.66 -14.94 21.65
CA THR A 184 -12.11 -15.04 21.38
C THR A 184 -12.47 -14.81 19.92
N ILE A 185 -11.81 -13.86 19.24
CA ILE A 185 -12.01 -13.67 17.79
C ILE A 185 -11.57 -14.92 17.04
N ALA A 186 -10.42 -15.50 17.36
CA ALA A 186 -9.93 -16.72 16.71
C ALA A 186 -10.91 -17.89 16.92
N ASN A 187 -11.30 -18.16 18.16
CA ASN A 187 -12.19 -19.28 18.51
C ASN A 187 -13.61 -19.12 17.96
N ASN A 188 -14.12 -17.90 17.85
CA ASN A 188 -15.48 -17.66 17.39
C ASN A 188 -15.58 -17.46 15.88
N PHE A 189 -14.60 -16.80 15.23
CA PHE A 189 -14.64 -16.46 13.81
C PHE A 189 -13.84 -17.41 12.92
N VAL A 190 -12.65 -17.83 13.35
CA VAL A 190 -11.72 -18.62 12.54
C VAL A 190 -11.93 -20.11 12.80
N THR A 191 -13.12 -20.59 12.46
CA THR A 191 -13.48 -22.01 12.56
C THR A 191 -14.09 -22.50 11.26
N ASP A 192 -13.92 -23.80 10.96
CA ASP A 192 -14.44 -24.41 9.73
C ASP A 192 -15.98 -24.39 9.62
N ARG A 193 -16.68 -24.09 10.73
CA ARG A 193 -18.15 -23.96 10.76
C ARG A 193 -18.63 -22.64 10.17
N ASN A 194 -17.78 -21.62 10.17
CA ASN A 194 -18.15 -20.29 9.72
C ASN A 194 -17.99 -20.12 8.21
N SER A 195 -18.65 -19.10 7.67
CA SER A 195 -18.46 -18.73 6.26
C SER A 195 -17.03 -18.23 6.02
N GLY A 196 -16.51 -18.44 4.80
CA GLY A 196 -15.20 -17.92 4.42
C GLY A 196 -15.10 -16.39 4.56
N GLU A 197 -16.22 -15.67 4.54
CA GLU A 197 -16.29 -14.21 4.76
C GLU A 197 -16.12 -13.87 6.25
N ALA A 198 -16.80 -14.57 7.15
CA ALA A 198 -16.62 -14.39 8.59
C ALA A 198 -15.18 -14.71 9.02
N MET A 199 -14.59 -15.77 8.49
CA MET A 199 -13.17 -16.07 8.75
C MET A 199 -12.23 -14.97 8.26
N THR A 200 -12.53 -14.35 7.10
CA THR A 200 -11.70 -13.24 6.59
C THR A 200 -11.77 -12.00 7.44
N VAL A 201 -12.98 -11.65 7.87
CA VAL A 201 -13.22 -10.54 8.80
C VAL A 201 -12.48 -10.79 10.11
N GLY A 202 -12.53 -12.01 10.65
CA GLY A 202 -11.80 -12.40 11.85
C GLY A 202 -10.28 -12.26 11.71
N ILE A 203 -9.68 -12.83 10.65
CA ILE A 203 -8.22 -12.75 10.42
C ILE A 203 -7.78 -11.30 10.16
N ASN A 204 -8.55 -10.52 9.41
CA ASN A 204 -8.24 -9.11 9.17
C ASN A 204 -8.33 -8.29 10.47
N ALA A 205 -9.36 -8.51 11.30
CA ALA A 205 -9.49 -7.84 12.59
C ALA A 205 -8.31 -8.16 13.53
N ILE A 206 -7.92 -9.43 13.61
CA ILE A 206 -6.72 -9.86 14.37
C ILE A 206 -5.46 -9.16 13.82
N LYS A 207 -5.30 -9.10 12.50
CA LYS A 207 -4.17 -8.42 11.86
C LYS A 207 -4.13 -6.93 12.22
N GLU A 208 -5.27 -6.24 12.29
CA GLU A 208 -5.32 -4.82 12.70
C GLU A 208 -5.10 -4.61 14.20
N LEU A 209 -5.59 -5.53 15.06
CA LEU A 209 -5.30 -5.52 16.50
C LEU A 209 -3.80 -5.65 16.77
N VAL A 210 -3.18 -6.66 16.15
CA VAL A 210 -1.76 -6.98 16.33
C VAL A 210 -0.85 -5.94 15.70
N ALA A 211 -1.30 -5.24 14.65
CA ALA A 211 -0.51 -4.15 14.09
C ALA A 211 -0.34 -2.97 15.05
N ARG A 212 -1.22 -2.83 16.05
CA ARG A 212 -1.09 -1.83 17.13
C ARG A 212 -0.48 -2.39 18.40
N CYS A 213 -0.82 -3.62 18.74
CA CYS A 213 -0.28 -4.33 19.90
C CYS A 213 0.39 -5.64 19.44
N PRO A 214 1.66 -5.62 19.00
CA PRO A 214 2.32 -6.82 18.51
C PRO A 214 2.53 -7.89 19.58
N LEU A 215 2.59 -7.50 20.86
CA LEU A 215 2.90 -8.37 21.98
C LEU A 215 1.74 -9.28 22.40
N SER A 216 0.50 -8.95 22.04
CA SER A 216 -0.68 -9.68 22.50
C SER A 216 -0.96 -10.97 21.71
N MET A 217 -0.18 -11.25 20.67
CA MET A 217 -0.29 -12.47 19.88
C MET A 217 0.66 -13.55 20.41
N SER A 218 0.12 -14.72 20.72
CA SER A 218 0.93 -15.90 21.07
C SER A 218 1.53 -16.55 19.81
N GLU A 219 2.69 -17.20 19.97
CA GLU A 219 3.37 -17.87 18.87
C GLU A 219 2.54 -19.01 18.28
N ASP A 220 1.90 -19.82 19.13
CA ASP A 220 1.08 -20.96 18.73
C ASP A 220 -0.12 -20.51 17.89
N LEU A 221 -0.85 -19.48 18.36
CA LEU A 221 -2.00 -18.95 17.64
C LEU A 221 -1.59 -18.34 16.29
N LEU A 222 -0.47 -17.63 16.24
CA LEU A 222 0.06 -17.10 14.98
C LEU A 222 0.39 -18.20 13.98
N GLN A 223 1.02 -19.28 14.44
CA GLN A 223 1.37 -20.41 13.59
C GLN A 223 0.12 -21.10 13.05
N ASP A 224 -0.92 -21.28 13.87
CA ASP A 224 -2.21 -21.82 13.45
C ASP A 224 -2.90 -20.93 12.41
N LEU A 225 -2.97 -19.63 12.66
CA LEU A 225 -3.54 -18.66 11.70
C LEU A 225 -2.75 -18.63 10.38
N ALA A 226 -1.44 -18.85 10.41
CA ALA A 226 -0.59 -18.90 9.22
C ALA A 226 -0.88 -20.14 8.34
N GLN A 227 -1.43 -21.23 8.88
CA GLN A 227 -1.79 -22.43 8.11
C GLN A 227 -2.90 -22.16 7.08
N TYR A 228 -3.77 -21.17 7.35
CA TYR A 228 -4.83 -20.76 6.43
C TYR A 228 -4.34 -20.17 5.09
N LYS A 229 -3.02 -20.01 4.89
CA LYS A 229 -2.40 -19.64 3.59
C LYS A 229 -2.70 -20.63 2.45
N SER A 230 -3.11 -21.85 2.78
CA SER A 230 -3.50 -22.91 1.83
C SER A 230 -5.00 -23.27 1.88
N HIS A 231 -5.83 -22.43 2.51
CA HIS A 231 -7.27 -22.64 2.59
C HIS A 231 -7.95 -22.61 1.20
N LYS A 232 -9.14 -23.22 1.09
CA LYS A 232 -9.93 -23.30 -0.16
C LYS A 232 -10.34 -21.91 -0.67
N ASP A 233 -10.71 -21.02 0.25
CA ASP A 233 -11.17 -19.67 -0.09
C ASP A 233 -10.02 -18.68 -0.26
N LYS A 234 -10.00 -18.02 -1.43
CA LYS A 234 -8.99 -17.02 -1.78
C LYS A 234 -8.96 -15.85 -0.79
N ASN A 235 -10.10 -15.42 -0.26
CA ASN A 235 -10.16 -14.32 0.71
C ASN A 235 -9.38 -14.68 1.96
N VAL A 236 -9.65 -15.86 2.52
CA VAL A 236 -9.00 -16.37 3.74
C VAL A 236 -7.50 -16.49 3.52
N VAL A 237 -7.10 -17.06 2.36
CA VAL A 237 -5.70 -17.17 1.95
C VAL A 237 -5.01 -15.81 1.88
N MET A 238 -5.67 -14.78 1.34
CA MET A 238 -5.09 -13.44 1.24
C MET A 238 -4.97 -12.77 2.61
N SER A 239 -5.98 -12.94 3.47
CA SER A 239 -5.99 -12.39 4.84
C SER A 239 -4.87 -13.00 5.68
N ALA A 240 -4.72 -14.33 5.65
CA ALA A 240 -3.64 -15.05 6.33
C ALA A 240 -2.25 -14.65 5.80
N ARG A 241 -2.12 -14.42 4.49
CA ARG A 241 -0.87 -13.88 3.91
C ARG A 241 -0.58 -12.45 4.36
N GLY A 242 -1.61 -11.63 4.57
CA GLY A 242 -1.49 -10.30 5.14
C GLY A 242 -0.93 -10.33 6.56
N LEU A 243 -1.43 -11.24 7.40
CA LEU A 243 -0.91 -11.47 8.76
C LEU A 243 0.55 -11.94 8.74
N ILE A 244 0.88 -12.92 7.88
CA ILE A 244 2.28 -13.38 7.71
C ILE A 244 3.18 -12.21 7.28
N GLN A 245 2.71 -11.34 6.39
CA GLN A 245 3.51 -10.20 5.93
C GLN A 245 3.77 -9.22 7.08
N LEU A 246 2.76 -8.91 7.90
CA LEU A 246 2.92 -8.07 9.08
C LEU A 246 4.01 -8.60 10.02
N PHE A 247 4.00 -9.91 10.32
CA PHE A 247 5.02 -10.51 11.19
C PHE A 247 6.41 -10.69 10.55
N ARG A 248 6.53 -10.63 9.22
CA ARG A 248 7.84 -10.50 8.57
C ARG A 248 8.48 -9.12 8.78
N ASP A 249 7.65 -8.12 9.03
CA ASP A 249 8.08 -6.75 9.23
C ASP A 249 8.26 -6.45 10.74
N LEU A 250 7.49 -7.11 11.63
CA LEU A 250 7.57 -6.93 13.09
C LEU A 250 8.54 -7.90 13.80
N LYS A 251 8.37 -9.21 13.63
CA LYS A 251 9.21 -10.25 14.28
C LYS A 251 9.16 -11.56 13.49
N PRO A 252 10.06 -11.77 12.52
CA PRO A 252 10.07 -12.98 11.69
C PRO A 252 10.32 -14.28 12.48
N GLN A 253 10.88 -14.19 13.68
CA GLN A 253 11.24 -15.37 14.47
C GLN A 253 10.02 -16.18 14.91
N MET A 254 8.89 -15.51 15.21
CA MET A 254 7.63 -16.18 15.59
C MET A 254 7.00 -16.98 14.45
N LEU A 255 7.38 -16.68 13.20
CA LEU A 255 6.94 -17.44 12.04
C LEU A 255 7.82 -18.66 11.82
N HIS A 256 7.23 -19.73 11.30
CA HIS A 256 7.96 -20.89 10.80
C HIS A 256 8.97 -20.49 9.71
N ARG A 257 10.10 -21.21 9.63
CA ARG A 257 11.17 -20.97 8.63
C ARG A 257 10.66 -20.88 7.19
N ARG A 258 9.59 -21.60 6.85
CA ARG A 258 8.94 -21.60 5.52
C ARG A 258 8.28 -20.27 5.18
N ASP A 259 7.81 -19.55 6.20
CA ASP A 259 7.01 -18.34 6.06
C ASP A 259 7.80 -17.05 6.29
N ARG A 260 9.03 -17.11 6.81
CA ARG A 260 9.92 -15.95 7.01
C ARG A 260 10.29 -15.20 5.73
N GLY A 261 10.15 -15.83 4.57
CA GLY A 261 10.56 -15.23 3.30
C GLY A 261 12.08 -15.14 3.18
N LYS A 262 12.57 -14.25 2.31
CA LYS A 262 14.00 -13.96 2.23
C LYS A 262 14.35 -12.93 3.32
N PRO A 263 15.40 -13.13 4.11
CA PRO A 263 15.80 -12.16 5.12
C PRO A 263 16.21 -10.86 4.43
N THR A 264 15.43 -9.81 4.67
CA THR A 264 15.76 -8.42 4.34
C THR A 264 16.48 -7.81 5.54
N GLU A 265 17.35 -6.81 5.34
CA GLU A 265 17.99 -6.08 6.46
C GLU A 265 16.93 -5.51 7.41
N SER A 266 15.82 -4.96 6.90
CA SER A 266 14.68 -4.52 7.71
C SER A 266 14.08 -5.64 8.57
N SER A 267 14.04 -6.87 8.06
CA SER A 267 13.55 -8.04 8.81
C SER A 267 14.55 -8.54 9.86
N LYS A 268 15.82 -8.15 9.78
CA LYS A 268 16.82 -8.46 10.81
C LYS A 268 16.80 -7.42 11.93
N GLU A 269 16.60 -6.15 11.56
CA GLU A 269 16.45 -5.03 12.49
C GLU A 269 15.09 -5.04 13.22
N ALA A 270 14.09 -5.74 12.67
CA ALA A 270 12.75 -5.86 13.23
C ALA A 270 12.74 -6.56 14.61
N LYS A 271 12.49 -5.75 15.64
CA LYS A 271 12.26 -6.20 17.03
C LYS A 271 10.97 -5.58 17.54
N ILE A 272 10.14 -6.40 18.19
CA ILE A 272 8.98 -5.92 18.94
C ILE A 272 9.50 -5.31 20.25
N GLN A 273 9.12 -4.06 20.51
CA GLN A 273 9.37 -3.36 21.77
C GLN A 273 8.67 -4.11 22.92
N ASN A 274 9.30 -4.20 24.09
CA ASN A 274 8.61 -4.70 25.27
C ASN A 274 7.54 -3.70 25.74
N TYR A 275 6.60 -4.16 26.56
CA TYR A 275 5.58 -3.29 27.12
C TYR A 275 6.24 -2.13 27.91
N GLY A 276 5.96 -0.89 27.50
CA GLY A 276 6.55 0.32 28.08
C GLY A 276 7.98 0.66 27.61
N GLU A 277 8.56 -0.09 26.67
CA GLU A 277 9.86 0.24 26.08
C GLU A 277 9.69 1.35 25.02
N LEU A 278 10.31 2.52 25.25
CA LEU A 278 10.32 3.63 24.30
C LEU A 278 11.47 3.46 23.30
N GLU A 279 11.19 3.62 22.00
CA GLU A 279 12.22 3.63 20.96
C GLU A 279 12.87 5.02 20.87
N ALA A 280 13.79 5.30 21.79
CA ALA A 280 14.70 6.41 21.66
C ALA A 280 15.92 5.96 20.85
N LYS A 281 16.14 6.57 19.69
CA LYS A 281 17.35 6.34 18.88
C LYS A 281 18.37 7.42 19.21
N ASP A 282 19.55 7.02 19.64
CA ASP A 282 20.68 7.92 19.89
C ASP A 282 21.36 8.41 18.59
N TYR A 283 20.92 7.90 17.44
CA TYR A 283 21.50 8.16 16.13
C TYR A 283 20.44 8.43 15.07
N ILE A 284 20.80 9.24 14.07
CA ILE A 284 19.96 9.45 12.89
C ILE A 284 20.09 8.22 11.98
N PRO A 285 18.99 7.49 11.68
CA PRO A 285 19.06 6.35 10.76
C PRO A 285 19.63 6.76 9.40
N GLY A 286 20.59 6.04 8.85
CA GLY A 286 21.22 6.37 7.57
C GLY A 286 22.38 7.36 7.66
N ALA A 287 22.70 7.88 8.85
CA ALA A 287 23.88 8.72 9.07
C ALA A 287 25.20 7.95 8.89
N GLU A 288 25.17 6.61 8.87
CA GLU A 288 26.34 5.77 8.55
C GLU A 288 26.90 5.98 7.13
N VAL A 289 26.12 6.62 6.25
CA VAL A 289 26.50 6.91 4.87
C VAL A 289 27.36 8.17 4.76
N LEU A 290 27.31 9.04 5.77
CA LEU A 290 28.18 10.21 5.81
C LEU A 290 29.56 9.76 6.24
N GLU A 291 30.57 10.15 5.45
CA GLU A 291 31.95 9.99 5.85
C GLU A 291 32.20 10.85 7.10
N VAL A 292 32.78 10.23 8.13
CA VAL A 292 33.39 11.00 9.21
C VAL A 292 34.57 11.69 8.56
N GLU A 293 34.55 13.02 8.50
CA GLU A 293 35.76 13.78 8.24
C GLU A 293 36.71 13.42 9.38
N GLU A 294 37.58 12.43 9.15
CA GLU A 294 38.79 12.32 9.93
C GLU A 294 39.47 13.67 9.75
N LYS A 295 39.54 14.44 10.84
CA LYS A 295 40.35 15.64 10.85
C LYS A 295 41.70 15.21 10.32
N VAL A 296 42.05 15.71 9.14
CA VAL A 296 43.40 15.67 8.62
C VAL A 296 44.21 16.38 9.69
N ASP A 297 44.92 15.60 10.50
CA ASP A 297 45.98 16.16 11.34
C ASP A 297 46.96 16.79 10.35
N GLU A 298 46.95 18.13 10.32
CA GLU A 298 47.99 18.93 9.71
C GLU A 298 49.29 18.66 10.47
N GLU A 299 50.01 17.62 10.07
CA GLU A 299 51.45 17.55 10.26
C GLU A 299 52.12 17.69 8.89
N GLU A 300 52.83 18.81 8.78
CA GLU A 300 53.70 19.22 7.70
C GLU A 300 54.65 18.08 7.28
N GLU A 301 54.69 17.76 5.99
CA GLU A 301 55.97 17.41 5.35
C GLU A 301 55.95 17.91 3.89
N GLU A 302 56.62 19.06 3.77
CA GLU A 302 57.17 19.68 2.57
C GLU A 302 58.06 18.68 1.82
N ASP A 303 57.76 18.33 0.57
CA ASP A 303 58.81 18.02 -0.42
C ASP A 303 58.30 18.07 -1.86
N GLY A 304 58.99 18.89 -2.64
CA GLY A 304 58.50 19.54 -3.86
C GLY A 304 58.69 18.79 -5.16
N TRP A 305 57.87 19.19 -6.14
CA TRP A 305 58.18 19.16 -7.57
C TRP A 305 57.57 20.40 -8.23
N GLU A 306 58.39 21.46 -8.32
CA GLU A 306 58.12 22.64 -9.15
C GLU A 306 58.54 22.39 -10.61
N SER A 307 57.61 22.77 -11.51
CA SER A 307 57.80 23.50 -12.78
C SER A 307 58.23 22.82 -14.08
N ALA A 308 57.33 22.93 -15.09
CA ALA A 308 57.57 23.49 -16.45
C ALA A 308 56.20 23.58 -17.20
N SER A 309 55.54 24.74 -17.28
CA SER A 309 55.67 25.85 -18.26
C SER A 309 54.74 25.77 -19.49
N MET A 310 53.74 26.67 -19.49
CA MET A 310 53.07 27.42 -20.58
C MET A 310 52.64 26.78 -21.92
N SER A 311 51.33 26.89 -22.19
CA SER A 311 50.80 27.57 -23.38
C SER A 311 49.37 28.07 -23.13
N GLU A 312 49.13 29.37 -23.34
CA GLU A 312 47.85 30.07 -23.34
C GLU A 312 46.89 29.52 -24.41
N ASP A 313 45.60 29.33 -24.05
CA ASP A 313 44.49 29.91 -24.81
C ASP A 313 43.27 30.05 -23.88
N ASP A 314 42.62 31.20 -24.01
CA ASP A 314 41.53 31.73 -23.20
C ASP A 314 40.21 31.42 -23.91
N ASP A 315 39.31 30.67 -23.28
CA ASP A 315 37.89 30.68 -23.64
C ASP A 315 37.05 30.22 -22.42
N ASP A 316 36.34 31.20 -21.87
CA ASP A 316 35.32 31.10 -20.83
C ASP A 316 34.21 30.10 -21.20
N ASP A 317 34.32 28.85 -20.73
CA ASP A 317 33.20 27.92 -20.66
C ASP A 317 32.82 27.69 -19.20
N GLU A 318 31.75 28.35 -18.79
CA GLU A 318 31.00 28.13 -17.55
C GLU A 318 30.66 26.63 -17.43
N TRP A 319 31.41 25.90 -16.58
CA TRP A 319 31.20 24.47 -16.34
C TRP A 319 29.84 24.28 -15.65
N VAL A 320 28.79 24.10 -16.45
CA VAL A 320 27.54 23.52 -15.98
C VAL A 320 27.88 22.14 -15.45
N ASN A 321 27.76 21.96 -14.14
CA ASN A 321 28.02 20.71 -13.44
C ASN A 321 26.95 19.68 -13.84
N VAL A 322 27.11 19.09 -15.03
CA VAL A 322 26.31 17.96 -15.50
C VAL A 322 26.73 16.78 -14.65
N TYR A 323 25.87 16.39 -13.70
CA TYR A 323 25.98 15.19 -12.86
C TYR A 323 26.23 13.94 -13.72
N HIS A 324 27.48 13.72 -14.11
CA HIS A 324 27.94 12.52 -14.78
C HIS A 324 28.21 11.46 -13.71
N SER A 325 27.29 10.49 -13.64
CA SER A 325 27.56 9.12 -13.18
C SER A 325 28.15 8.91 -11.76
N SER A 326 27.67 9.65 -10.76
CA SER A 326 27.85 9.29 -9.34
C SER A 326 26.94 8.12 -8.91
N ASP A 327 26.84 7.04 -9.70
CA ASP A 327 26.10 5.82 -9.33
C ASP A 327 27.07 4.68 -9.00
N GLU A 328 28.25 4.59 -9.65
CA GLU A 328 29.26 3.58 -9.29
C GLU A 328 29.80 3.85 -7.87
N ASP A 329 30.23 5.07 -7.55
CA ASP A 329 30.74 5.41 -6.22
C ASP A 329 29.70 5.22 -5.10
N GLN A 330 28.43 5.56 -5.35
CA GLN A 330 27.36 5.41 -4.35
C GLN A 330 26.93 3.95 -4.16
N THR A 331 26.98 3.14 -5.22
CA THR A 331 26.76 1.68 -5.09
C THR A 331 27.91 1.00 -4.38
N GLU A 332 29.15 1.42 -4.63
CA GLU A 332 30.33 0.90 -3.92
C GLU A 332 30.30 1.27 -2.43
N VAL A 333 29.92 2.49 -2.07
CA VAL A 333 29.76 2.89 -0.66
C VAL A 333 28.63 2.09 0.00
N ALA A 334 27.51 1.86 -0.68
CA ALA A 334 26.42 1.02 -0.16
C ALA A 334 26.83 -0.46 -0.01
N GLU A 335 27.64 -1.01 -0.92
CA GLU A 335 28.16 -2.38 -0.83
C GLU A 335 29.24 -2.52 0.26
N LYS A 336 30.12 -1.52 0.42
CA LYS A 336 31.11 -1.44 1.52
C LYS A 336 30.43 -1.28 2.88
N LEU A 337 29.34 -0.52 2.96
CA LEU A 337 28.53 -0.46 4.17
C LEU A 337 27.83 -1.79 4.44
N GLN A 338 27.33 -2.48 3.40
CA GLN A 338 26.69 -3.80 3.53
C GLN A 338 27.60 -4.92 4.07
N SER A 339 28.93 -4.80 3.92
CA SER A 339 29.90 -5.77 4.45
C SER A 339 30.27 -5.55 5.92
N ILE A 340 30.02 -4.35 6.46
CA ILE A 340 30.27 -3.99 7.86
C ILE A 340 29.17 -4.58 8.76
N PRO A 341 29.49 -5.18 9.92
CA PRO A 341 28.49 -5.70 10.86
C PRO A 341 27.54 -4.61 11.37
N GLU A 342 26.30 -5.00 11.68
CA GLU A 342 25.18 -4.08 11.97
C GLU A 342 25.47 -3.17 13.18
N ASP A 343 26.17 -3.68 14.19
CA ASP A 343 26.52 -2.92 15.40
C ASP A 343 27.56 -1.84 15.12
N GLU A 344 28.49 -2.08 14.21
CA GLU A 344 29.48 -1.08 13.77
C GLU A 344 28.83 0.03 12.95
N ARG A 345 27.80 -0.27 12.15
CA ARG A 345 27.05 0.77 11.42
C ARG A 345 26.31 1.70 12.38
N LYS A 346 25.68 1.14 13.42
CA LYS A 346 25.00 1.92 14.45
C LYS A 346 25.98 2.79 15.23
N ALA A 347 27.14 2.25 15.58
CA ALA A 347 28.20 3.00 16.24
C ALA A 347 28.69 4.17 15.36
N LYS A 348 28.94 3.93 14.07
CA LYS A 348 29.32 4.99 13.11
C LYS A 348 28.24 6.06 12.99
N ALA A 349 26.97 5.68 12.86
CA ALA A 349 25.86 6.63 12.81
C ALA A 349 25.73 7.45 14.10
N ALA A 350 25.95 6.84 15.27
CA ALA A 350 25.94 7.53 16.56
C ALA A 350 27.11 8.53 16.68
N VAL A 351 28.32 8.13 16.26
CA VAL A 351 29.48 9.02 16.24
C VAL A 351 29.22 10.21 15.32
N VAL A 352 28.76 9.99 14.08
CA VAL A 352 28.44 11.08 13.13
C VAL A 352 27.37 12.02 13.70
N SER A 353 26.32 11.46 14.31
CA SER A 353 25.21 12.24 14.86
C SER A 353 25.62 13.06 16.10
N THR A 354 26.64 12.63 16.83
CA THR A 354 27.13 13.31 18.05
C THR A 354 28.30 14.26 17.76
N SER A 355 29.11 14.00 16.73
CA SER A 355 30.33 14.76 16.43
C SER A 355 30.11 15.91 15.45
N ARG A 356 29.16 15.81 14.52
CA ARG A 356 28.97 16.76 13.41
C ARG A 356 27.58 17.42 13.45
N LEU A 357 27.54 18.70 13.10
CA LEU A 357 26.28 19.39 12.75
C LEU A 357 25.94 19.09 11.28
N LEU A 358 24.84 18.38 11.05
CA LEU A 358 24.42 17.98 9.70
C LEU A 358 23.81 19.15 8.93
N THR A 359 24.24 19.33 7.68
CA THR A 359 23.69 20.33 6.76
C THR A 359 22.49 19.76 5.98
N GLN A 360 21.74 20.62 5.28
CA GLN A 360 20.60 20.18 4.46
C GLN A 360 21.00 19.20 3.35
N ASP A 361 22.22 19.32 2.82
CA ASP A 361 22.73 18.41 1.79
C ASP A 361 23.10 17.04 2.37
N ASP A 362 23.55 16.98 3.62
CA ASP A 362 23.77 15.72 4.33
C ASP A 362 22.44 14.98 4.53
N PHE A 363 21.36 15.68 4.91
CA PHE A 363 20.04 15.09 4.97
C PHE A 363 19.50 14.62 3.62
N LYS A 364 19.89 15.28 2.50
CA LYS A 364 19.56 14.80 1.15
C LYS A 364 20.31 13.51 0.84
N LYS A 365 21.62 13.43 1.14
CA LYS A 365 22.45 12.22 0.95
C LYS A 365 21.89 11.04 1.76
N ILE A 366 21.55 11.25 3.03
CA ILE A 366 20.91 10.24 3.88
C ILE A 366 19.60 9.75 3.26
N ARG A 367 18.73 10.67 2.80
CA ARG A 367 17.45 10.31 2.15
C ARG A 367 17.67 9.51 0.88
N VAL A 368 18.62 9.89 0.03
CA VAL A 368 18.92 9.17 -1.22
C VAL A 368 19.41 7.76 -0.91
N ALA A 369 20.29 7.59 0.07
CA ALA A 369 20.80 6.28 0.46
C ALA A 369 19.73 5.38 1.08
N GLN A 370 18.86 5.93 1.93
CA GLN A 370 17.69 5.21 2.46
C GLN A 370 16.74 4.78 1.34
N MET A 371 16.45 5.66 0.38
CA MET A 371 15.61 5.32 -0.78
C MET A 371 16.27 4.23 -1.64
N ALA A 372 17.58 4.29 -1.85
CA ALA A 372 18.32 3.26 -2.58
C ALA A 372 18.28 1.90 -1.86
N LYS A 373 18.45 1.90 -0.53
CA LYS A 373 18.33 0.71 0.34
C LYS A 373 16.94 0.07 0.25
N GLU A 374 15.87 0.86 0.27
CA GLU A 374 14.50 0.36 0.12
C GLU A 374 14.23 -0.23 -1.29
N VAL A 375 14.80 0.38 -2.33
CA VAL A 375 14.67 -0.11 -3.71
C VAL A 375 15.40 -1.43 -3.93
N SER A 376 16.56 -1.63 -3.29
CA SER A 376 17.35 -2.86 -3.37
C SER A 376 16.77 -4.00 -2.51
N ALA A 377 16.24 -3.68 -1.33
CA ALA A 377 15.56 -4.59 -0.42
C ALA A 377 14.29 -5.22 -1.01
N ALA A 378 13.59 -4.53 -1.93
CA ALA A 378 12.35 -5.01 -2.52
C ALA A 378 12.57 -6.27 -3.40
N PRO A 379 11.85 -7.38 -3.16
CA PRO A 379 12.20 -8.72 -3.66
C PRO A 379 12.48 -8.75 -5.18
N GLY A 380 13.66 -9.27 -5.54
CA GLY A 380 14.10 -9.47 -6.91
C GLY A 380 13.41 -10.66 -7.61
N LYS A 381 13.13 -10.48 -8.92
CA LYS A 381 12.80 -11.39 -10.04
C LYS A 381 12.34 -12.85 -9.89
N GLY A 382 12.57 -13.56 -8.78
CA GLY A 382 12.26 -14.99 -8.63
C GLY A 382 10.79 -15.32 -8.48
N GLN A 383 9.94 -14.37 -8.07
CA GLN A 383 8.50 -14.58 -8.04
C GLN A 383 7.87 -14.23 -9.39
N LYS A 384 7.72 -15.26 -10.24
CA LYS A 384 6.75 -15.25 -11.36
C LYS A 384 5.29 -15.18 -10.89
N ARG A 385 5.02 -15.26 -9.59
CA ARG A 385 3.74 -14.85 -9.04
C ARG A 385 3.75 -13.33 -9.12
N LYS A 386 2.85 -12.76 -9.93
CA LYS A 386 2.39 -11.38 -9.78
C LYS A 386 2.26 -11.22 -8.26
N ASN A 387 3.16 -10.46 -7.62
CA ASN A 387 2.91 -10.04 -6.24
C ASN A 387 1.54 -9.40 -6.40
N VAL A 388 0.50 -10.09 -5.90
CA VAL A 388 -0.88 -9.61 -6.00
C VAL A 388 -0.74 -8.20 -5.56
N GLU A 389 -1.03 -7.27 -6.50
CA GLU A 389 -0.82 -5.84 -6.30
C GLU A 389 -1.08 -5.62 -4.82
N SER A 390 0.02 -5.41 -4.08
CA SER A 390 -0.08 -4.90 -2.73
C SER A 390 -0.58 -3.51 -3.07
N ASP A 391 -1.90 -3.45 -3.27
CA ASP A 391 -2.64 -2.25 -3.56
C ASP A 391 -2.12 -1.29 -2.54
N GLU A 392 -1.82 -0.09 -3.05
CA GLU A 392 -1.68 1.14 -2.30
C GLU A 392 -1.89 0.86 -0.82
N GLU A 393 -0.78 0.81 -0.06
CA GLU A 393 -0.84 1.17 1.35
C GLU A 393 -1.45 2.58 1.33
N GLU A 394 -2.78 2.63 1.23
CA GLU A 394 -3.59 3.77 1.59
C GLU A 394 -3.09 4.10 2.97
N GLU A 395 -2.74 5.37 3.13
CA GLU A 395 -2.24 5.94 4.36
C GLU A 395 -3.13 5.39 5.47
N ARG A 396 -2.53 4.72 6.46
CA ARG A 396 -3.27 4.32 7.64
C ARG A 396 -3.67 5.63 8.29
N GLY A 397 -4.87 6.11 8.00
CA GLY A 397 -5.43 7.25 8.69
C GLY A 397 -5.39 6.96 10.20
N GLU A 398 -5.36 8.02 11.00
CA GLU A 398 -5.44 7.95 12.47
C GLU A 398 -6.58 7.02 12.93
N ILE A 399 -7.66 6.96 12.14
CA ILE A 399 -8.84 6.11 12.37
C ILE A 399 -8.88 4.95 11.36
N LEU A 400 -9.15 3.73 11.86
CA LEU A 400 -9.39 2.57 11.01
C LEU A 400 -10.69 2.72 10.21
N SER A 401 -10.68 2.24 8.97
CA SER A 401 -11.89 2.13 8.16
C SER A 401 -12.51 0.74 8.27
N LEU A 402 -13.85 0.66 8.15
CA LEU A 402 -14.55 -0.63 8.00
C LEU A 402 -14.02 -1.45 6.82
N ARG A 403 -13.50 -0.76 5.78
CA ARG A 403 -12.90 -1.40 4.60
C ARG A 403 -11.70 -2.26 4.95
N ASP A 404 -10.93 -1.92 5.98
CA ASP A 404 -9.72 -2.67 6.37
C ASP A 404 -10.07 -4.04 6.97
N ILE A 405 -11.24 -4.15 7.59
CA ILE A 405 -11.76 -5.37 8.20
C ILE A 405 -12.56 -6.20 7.19
N GLU A 406 -13.47 -5.55 6.44
CA GLU A 406 -14.38 -6.21 5.49
C GLU A 406 -13.73 -6.54 4.14
N ARG A 407 -12.43 -6.26 3.96
CA ARG A 407 -11.75 -6.39 2.67
C ARG A 407 -11.84 -7.81 2.08
N LEU A 408 -12.75 -8.00 1.13
CA LEU A 408 -12.88 -9.21 0.32
C LEU A 408 -12.00 -9.13 -0.94
N HIS A 409 -10.93 -9.91 -1.00
CA HIS A 409 -10.01 -9.93 -2.15
C HIS A 409 -10.57 -10.59 -3.43
N LYS A 410 -11.56 -11.48 -3.29
CA LYS A 410 -12.27 -12.16 -4.36
C LYS A 410 -13.51 -11.33 -4.64
N LYS A 411 -13.49 -10.63 -5.77
CA LYS A 411 -14.66 -9.91 -6.26
C LYS A 411 -15.86 -10.87 -6.36
N PRO A 412 -17.03 -10.52 -5.80
CA PRO A 412 -18.26 -11.25 -6.05
C PRO A 412 -18.52 -11.39 -7.55
N LYS A 413 -19.27 -12.42 -7.95
CA LYS A 413 -19.68 -12.54 -9.35
C LYS A 413 -20.59 -11.35 -9.68
N SER A 414 -20.17 -10.52 -10.64
CA SER A 414 -20.94 -9.38 -11.13
C SER A 414 -22.23 -9.84 -11.78
N ASP A 415 -23.34 -9.18 -11.47
CA ASP A 415 -24.63 -9.39 -12.13
C ASP A 415 -24.55 -9.18 -13.65
N LYS A 416 -25.55 -9.73 -14.36
CA LYS A 416 -25.60 -9.61 -15.82
C LYS A 416 -25.65 -8.14 -16.27
N GLU A 417 -26.35 -7.28 -15.53
CA GLU A 417 -26.49 -5.86 -15.83
C GLU A 417 -25.17 -5.10 -15.66
N THR A 418 -24.46 -5.31 -14.54
CA THR A 418 -23.15 -4.69 -14.30
C THR A 418 -22.10 -5.15 -15.31
N ARG A 419 -22.17 -6.41 -15.76
CA ARG A 419 -21.35 -6.93 -16.88
C ARG A 419 -21.64 -6.22 -18.19
N LEU A 420 -22.91 -6.01 -18.52
CA LEU A 420 -23.31 -5.30 -19.74
C LEU A 420 -22.89 -3.82 -19.68
N ALA A 421 -23.07 -3.16 -18.54
CA ALA A 421 -22.64 -1.78 -18.32
C ALA A 421 -21.11 -1.64 -18.47
N THR A 422 -20.33 -2.52 -17.85
CA THR A 422 -18.86 -2.54 -17.99
C THR A 422 -18.44 -2.78 -19.44
N ALA A 423 -19.15 -3.68 -20.16
CA ALA A 423 -18.88 -3.94 -21.57
C ALA A 423 -19.24 -2.75 -22.47
N MET A 424 -20.29 -1.99 -22.14
CA MET A 424 -20.69 -0.78 -22.87
C MET A 424 -19.73 0.38 -22.60
N ALA A 425 -19.33 0.59 -21.33
CA ALA A 425 -18.30 1.57 -20.96
C ALA A 425 -16.94 1.25 -21.61
N GLY A 426 -16.56 -0.02 -21.68
CA GLY A 426 -15.35 -0.44 -22.43
C GLY A 426 -15.45 -0.29 -23.95
N ARG A 427 -16.65 0.00 -24.49
CA ARG A 427 -16.88 0.25 -25.92
C ARG A 427 -16.88 1.74 -26.27
N THR A 428 -17.25 2.63 -25.36
CA THR A 428 -17.35 4.09 -25.64
C THR A 428 -16.00 4.72 -25.99
N ASP A 429 -14.91 4.29 -25.35
CA ASP A 429 -13.57 4.87 -25.58
C ASP A 429 -12.76 4.14 -26.67
N ARG A 430 -13.25 3.00 -27.17
CA ARG A 430 -12.63 2.33 -28.31
C ARG A 430 -13.06 3.01 -29.60
N LYS A 431 -12.33 4.05 -30.02
CA LYS A 431 -12.24 4.41 -31.45
C LYS A 431 -11.99 3.13 -32.22
N GLU A 432 -12.89 2.80 -33.14
CA GLU A 432 -12.93 1.53 -33.85
C GLU A 432 -11.52 1.03 -34.20
N PHE A 433 -11.14 -0.15 -33.73
CA PHE A 433 -9.95 -0.87 -34.21
C PHE A 433 -10.21 -1.38 -35.64
N VAL A 434 -10.60 -0.49 -36.54
CA VAL A 434 -10.58 -0.70 -37.97
C VAL A 434 -9.20 -0.25 -38.42
N ARG A 435 -8.40 -1.21 -38.88
CA ARG A 435 -7.12 -0.97 -39.57
C ARG A 435 -7.31 0.22 -40.52
N LYS A 436 -6.55 1.33 -40.31
CA LYS A 436 -6.66 2.56 -41.13
C LYS A 436 -6.81 2.18 -42.60
N ARG A 437 -7.97 2.48 -43.20
CA ARG A 437 -8.19 2.23 -44.62
C ARG A 437 -7.25 3.17 -45.39
N SER A 438 -6.37 2.61 -46.20
CA SER A 438 -5.36 3.37 -46.97
C SER A 438 -5.96 4.27 -48.06
N LYS A 439 -7.26 4.16 -48.35
CA LYS A 439 -7.92 4.98 -49.36
C LYS A 439 -8.63 6.14 -48.68
N LEU A 440 -8.19 7.37 -48.98
CA LEU A 440 -8.68 8.61 -48.35
C LEU A 440 -10.14 8.95 -48.66
N ASN A 441 -10.77 8.31 -49.66
CA ASN A 441 -12.13 8.66 -50.06
C ASN A 441 -13.20 7.85 -49.29
N PRO A 442 -14.09 8.48 -48.49
CA PRO A 442 -15.10 7.79 -47.68
C PRO A 442 -16.07 6.91 -48.49
N PHE A 443 -16.30 7.23 -49.76
CA PHE A 443 -17.24 6.53 -50.65
C PHE A 443 -16.58 5.50 -51.58
N ALA A 444 -15.28 5.23 -51.44
CA ALA A 444 -14.60 4.27 -52.28
C ALA A 444 -15.01 2.82 -51.96
N SER A 445 -15.58 2.12 -52.95
CA SER A 445 -15.92 0.71 -52.79
C SER A 445 -14.66 -0.16 -52.60
N THR A 446 -14.72 -1.12 -51.68
CA THR A 446 -13.65 -2.11 -51.48
C THR A 446 -13.62 -3.09 -52.65
N SER A 447 -12.44 -3.52 -53.09
CA SER A 447 -12.31 -4.53 -54.16
C SER A 447 -13.03 -5.83 -53.76
N ASN A 448 -13.55 -6.60 -54.73
CA ASN A 448 -14.12 -7.94 -54.46
C ASN A 448 -13.14 -8.86 -53.69
N LYS A 449 -11.83 -8.66 -53.86
CA LYS A 449 -10.78 -9.36 -53.10
C LYS A 449 -10.71 -8.95 -51.63
N GLU A 450 -11.00 -7.69 -51.31
CA GLU A 450 -11.09 -7.16 -49.94
C GLU A 450 -12.42 -7.55 -49.29
N LYS A 451 -13.53 -7.53 -50.04
CA LYS A 451 -14.84 -8.01 -49.57
C LYS A 451 -14.77 -9.49 -49.13
N LYS A 452 -14.00 -10.33 -49.84
CA LYS A 452 -13.75 -11.73 -49.45
C LYS A 452 -12.98 -11.88 -48.12
N ARG A 453 -12.24 -10.87 -47.66
CA ARG A 453 -11.46 -10.90 -46.41
C ARG A 453 -12.27 -10.55 -45.16
N LYS A 454 -13.55 -10.19 -45.28
CA LYS A 454 -14.43 -9.92 -44.13
C LYS A 454 -15.01 -11.18 -43.46
N LYS A 455 -14.83 -12.37 -44.05
CA LYS A 455 -15.32 -13.62 -43.46
C LYS A 455 -14.40 -14.05 -42.31
N ASN A 456 -14.98 -14.54 -41.20
CA ASN A 456 -14.22 -15.08 -40.07
C ASN A 456 -13.22 -16.15 -40.51
N PHE A 457 -12.03 -16.15 -39.90
CA PHE A 457 -10.92 -17.04 -40.26
C PHE A 457 -11.29 -18.52 -40.26
N MET A 458 -12.11 -18.96 -39.30
CA MET A 458 -12.60 -20.34 -39.22
C MET A 458 -13.40 -20.76 -40.45
N MET A 459 -14.19 -19.84 -41.04
CA MET A 459 -14.90 -20.11 -42.29
C MET A 459 -13.98 -20.03 -43.52
N MET A 460 -12.99 -19.13 -43.51
CA MET A 460 -12.06 -18.97 -44.62
C MET A 460 -11.07 -20.14 -44.75
N LYS A 461 -10.64 -20.74 -43.63
CA LYS A 461 -9.66 -21.84 -43.59
C LYS A 461 -10.12 -23.06 -44.40
N HIS A 462 -11.41 -23.33 -44.44
CA HIS A 462 -11.98 -24.47 -45.16
C HIS A 462 -12.24 -24.18 -46.65
N SER A 463 -12.11 -22.93 -47.08
CA SER A 463 -12.26 -22.56 -48.48
C SER A 463 -11.24 -23.30 -49.36
N GLN A 464 -11.73 -23.84 -50.47
CA GLN A 464 -10.92 -24.59 -51.43
C GLN A 464 -9.73 -23.77 -51.93
N ASP A 465 -9.91 -22.47 -52.16
CA ASP A 465 -8.84 -21.55 -52.59
C ASP A 465 -7.66 -21.46 -51.59
N VAL A 466 -7.95 -21.58 -50.29
CA VAL A 466 -6.94 -21.51 -49.23
C VAL A 466 -6.26 -22.88 -49.05
N ARG A 467 -7.04 -23.96 -49.04
CA ARG A 467 -6.53 -25.34 -48.88
C ARG A 467 -5.66 -25.78 -50.06
N THR A 468 -6.03 -25.39 -51.28
CA THR A 468 -5.33 -25.79 -52.51
C THR A 468 -4.11 -24.93 -52.81
N LYS A 469 -3.97 -23.76 -52.16
CA LYS A 469 -2.87 -22.82 -52.43
C LYS A 469 -1.48 -23.45 -52.23
N GLY A 470 -1.33 -24.31 -51.22
CA GLY A 470 -0.09 -25.06 -50.96
C GLY A 470 0.16 -26.22 -51.91
N LYS A 471 -0.89 -26.74 -52.55
CA LYS A 471 -0.86 -27.91 -53.45
C LYS A 471 -0.76 -27.53 -54.94
N ARG A 472 -0.56 -26.26 -55.28
CA ARG A 472 -0.45 -25.80 -56.68
C ARG A 472 0.81 -26.35 -57.33
N SER A 473 0.67 -26.82 -58.57
CA SER A 473 1.81 -27.30 -59.35
C SER A 473 2.80 -26.15 -59.63
N PHE A 474 4.05 -26.50 -59.94
CA PHE A 474 5.06 -25.50 -60.30
C PHE A 474 4.65 -24.68 -61.54
N ARG A 475 4.02 -25.33 -62.52
CA ARG A 475 3.49 -24.70 -63.73
C ARG A 475 2.39 -23.67 -63.40
N ASP A 476 1.47 -24.01 -62.51
CA ASP A 476 0.41 -23.07 -62.08
C ASP A 476 0.97 -21.85 -61.34
N LYS A 477 2.05 -22.05 -60.57
CA LYS A 477 2.77 -20.96 -59.90
C LYS A 477 3.45 -20.04 -60.92
N GLN A 478 4.07 -20.59 -61.97
CA GLN A 478 4.69 -19.80 -63.05
C GLN A 478 3.66 -18.99 -63.84
N ILE A 479 2.52 -19.58 -64.21
CA ILE A 479 1.44 -18.89 -64.92
C ILE A 479 0.88 -17.75 -64.05
N ALA A 480 0.56 -18.04 -62.78
CA ALA A 480 0.05 -17.02 -61.87
C ALA A 480 1.04 -15.87 -61.64
N LEU A 481 2.34 -16.15 -61.62
CA LEU A 481 3.40 -15.14 -61.52
C LEU A 481 3.46 -14.28 -62.80
N ARG A 482 3.43 -14.91 -63.98
CA ARG A 482 3.40 -14.22 -65.28
C ARG A 482 2.21 -13.28 -65.39
N ASP A 483 1.01 -13.75 -65.03
CA ASP A 483 -0.21 -12.94 -65.06
C ASP A 483 -0.15 -11.79 -64.05
N ALA A 484 0.43 -12.00 -62.88
CA ALA A 484 0.63 -10.95 -61.89
C ALA A 484 1.61 -9.87 -62.40
N LEU A 485 2.68 -10.26 -63.09
CA LEU A 485 3.63 -9.33 -63.71
C LEU A 485 3.00 -8.54 -64.86
N LEU A 486 2.19 -9.20 -65.71
CA LEU A 486 1.43 -8.52 -66.78
C LEU A 486 0.43 -7.51 -66.21
N LYS A 487 -0.28 -7.85 -65.12
CA LYS A 487 -1.17 -6.91 -64.43
C LYS A 487 -0.42 -5.73 -63.82
N LYS A 488 0.76 -5.95 -63.24
CA LYS A 488 1.62 -4.85 -62.74
C LYS A 488 2.09 -3.94 -63.86
N ARG A 489 2.43 -4.49 -65.04
CA ARG A 489 2.80 -3.70 -66.23
C ARG A 489 1.65 -2.86 -66.80
N LYS A 490 0.39 -3.24 -66.59
CA LYS A 490 -0.79 -2.47 -67.00
C LYS A 490 -1.19 -1.36 -66.01
N HIS A 491 -0.61 -1.34 -64.81
CA HIS A 491 -0.93 -0.41 -63.73
C HIS A 491 0.24 0.48 -63.31
N LYS A 492 1.41 0.32 -63.95
CA LYS A 492 2.36 1.42 -64.19
C LYS A 492 1.93 2.06 -65.49
#